data_AF-W7WMG0-F1
#
_entry.id   AF-W7WMG0-F1
#
_cell.length_a   1.000
_cell.length_b   1.000
_cell.length_c   1.000
_cell.angle_alpha   90.00
_cell.angle_beta   90.00
_cell.angle_gamma   90.00
#
_symmetry.space_group_name_H-M   'P 1'
#
loop_
_entity.id
_entity.type
_entity.pdbx_description
1 polymer ?
#
loop_
_entity_poly.entity_id
_entity_poly.type
_entity_poly.pdbx_seq_one_letter_code
_entity_poly.pdbx_strand_id
1 'polypeptide(L)'
;MLQAQRVRRWFAQRAAELFGQVDVLLAPATPCVAPLLGTEWLELNGQRLPARPSLGLLTQPISCIGLPVCAVPVWGCSEAQPGLPIGVQVIAAPWREDHALRVGAALEAAGVARSPVAALD
;
A
#
# COMPACT_ATOMS: atom_id res chain seq x y z
N MET A 1 -14.73 -18.54 -12.64
CA MET A 1 -15.28 -17.19 -12.35
C MET A 1 -16.17 -17.17 -11.10
N LEU A 2 -17.13 -18.09 -10.92
CA LEU A 2 -18.01 -18.11 -9.74
C LEU A 2 -17.26 -18.19 -8.39
N GLN A 3 -16.24 -19.06 -8.28
CA GLN A 3 -15.44 -19.19 -7.06
C GLN A 3 -14.70 -17.88 -6.70
N ALA A 4 -14.13 -17.19 -7.68
CA ALA A 4 -13.45 -15.92 -7.45
C ALA A 4 -14.41 -14.83 -6.93
N GLN A 5 -15.64 -14.76 -7.44
CA GLN A 5 -16.64 -13.82 -6.93
C GLN A 5 -17.12 -14.18 -5.52
N ARG A 6 -17.19 -15.48 -5.17
CA ARG A 6 -17.48 -15.92 -3.79
C ARG A 6 -16.39 -15.45 -2.83
N VAL A 7 -15.12 -15.63 -3.20
CA VAL A 7 -13.98 -15.17 -2.39
C VAL A 7 -13.98 -13.65 -2.26
N ARG A 8 -14.21 -12.91 -3.36
CA ARG A 8 -14.31 -11.45 -3.33
C ARG A 8 -15.40 -10.96 -2.38
N ARG A 9 -16.60 -11.57 -2.44
CA ARG A 9 -17.71 -11.24 -1.54
C ARG A 9 -17.37 -11.53 -0.08
N TRP A 10 -16.80 -12.71 0.19
CA TRP A 10 -16.36 -13.07 1.54
C TRP A 10 -15.32 -12.08 2.09
N PHE A 11 -14.34 -11.70 1.27
CA PHE A 11 -13.29 -10.76 1.67
C PHE A 11 -13.86 -9.36 1.94
N ALA A 12 -14.79 -8.87 1.10
CA ALA A 12 -15.47 -7.60 1.33
C ALA A 12 -16.29 -7.59 2.64
N GLN A 13 -16.94 -8.71 2.98
CA GLN A 13 -17.67 -8.85 4.25
C GLN A 13 -16.73 -8.80 5.46
N ARG A 14 -15.58 -9.49 5.38
CA ARG A 14 -14.56 -9.46 6.44
C ARG A 14 -13.95 -8.07 6.62
N ALA A 15 -13.69 -7.36 5.52
CA ALA A 15 -13.24 -5.98 5.58
C ALA A 15 -14.29 -5.07 6.25
N ALA A 16 -15.58 -5.24 5.91
CA ALA A 16 -16.65 -4.46 6.53
C ALA A 16 -16.79 -4.73 8.04
N GLU A 17 -16.65 -5.99 8.48
CA GLU A 17 -16.61 -6.35 9.91
C GLU A 17 -15.44 -5.66 10.64
N LEU A 18 -14.28 -5.57 10.00
CA LEU A 18 -13.10 -4.91 10.55
C LEU A 18 -13.28 -3.38 10.64
N PHE A 19 -13.85 -2.74 9.61
CA PHE A 19 -14.16 -1.31 9.66
C PHE A 19 -15.29 -0.95 10.65
N GLY A 20 -15.97 -1.93 11.23
CA GLY A 20 -16.82 -1.70 12.41
C GLY A 20 -16.03 -1.38 13.69
N GLN A 21 -14.71 -1.58 13.69
CA GLN A 21 -13.83 -1.42 14.86
C GLN A 21 -12.76 -0.34 14.66
N VAL A 22 -12.43 0.00 13.40
CA VAL A 22 -11.39 0.97 13.05
C VAL A 22 -11.84 1.86 11.92
N ASP A 23 -11.39 3.11 11.91
CA ASP A 23 -11.70 4.08 10.84
C ASP A 23 -10.83 3.89 9.60
N VAL A 24 -9.58 3.46 9.80
CA VAL A 24 -8.57 3.24 8.76
C VAL A 24 -7.69 2.04 9.11
N LEU A 25 -7.10 1.43 8.09
CA LEU A 25 -6.04 0.44 8.19
C LEU A 25 -4.77 0.99 7.53
N LEU A 26 -3.60 0.63 8.07
CA LEU A 26 -2.31 0.96 7.49
C LEU A 26 -1.62 -0.32 7.01
N ALA A 27 -1.10 -0.29 5.79
CA ALA A 27 -0.30 -1.39 5.23
C ALA A 27 0.75 -0.84 4.26
N PRO A 28 1.90 -1.52 4.04
CA PRO A 28 2.81 -1.14 2.97
C PRO A 28 2.14 -1.26 1.59
N ALA A 29 2.46 -0.36 0.66
CA ALA A 29 1.97 -0.37 -0.72
C ALA A 29 2.76 -1.32 -1.61
N THR A 30 4.05 -1.49 -1.33
CA THR A 30 4.96 -2.38 -2.03
C THR A 30 5.75 -3.21 -1.03
N PRO A 31 6.18 -4.44 -1.39
CA PRO A 31 6.94 -5.30 -0.48
C PRO A 31 8.38 -4.83 -0.27
N CYS A 32 8.88 -3.94 -1.13
CA CYS A 32 10.21 -3.36 -1.07
C CYS A 32 10.20 -1.94 -1.68
N VAL A 33 11.32 -1.23 -1.55
CA VAL A 33 11.60 0.00 -2.31
C VAL A 33 11.69 -0.30 -3.82
N ALA A 34 11.80 0.76 -4.63
CA ALA A 34 11.91 0.63 -6.08
C ALA A 34 13.10 -0.27 -6.48
N PRO A 35 12.86 -1.40 -7.18
CA PRO A 35 13.95 -2.23 -7.68
C PRO A 35 14.66 -1.53 -8.85
N LEU A 36 15.87 -1.98 -9.16
CA LEU A 36 16.61 -1.50 -10.31
C LEU A 36 15.88 -1.84 -11.62
N LEU A 37 16.10 -1.01 -12.65
CA LEU A 37 15.57 -1.30 -13.97
C LEU A 37 16.13 -2.64 -14.47
N GLY A 38 15.24 -3.49 -14.98
CA GLY A 38 15.61 -4.83 -15.46
C GLY A 38 15.64 -5.91 -14.38
N THR A 39 15.32 -5.62 -13.11
CA THR A 39 15.17 -6.65 -12.09
C THR A 39 14.02 -7.62 -12.45
N GLU A 40 14.35 -8.89 -12.63
CA GLU A 40 13.38 -9.95 -12.94
C GLU A 40 12.85 -10.67 -11.70
N TRP A 41 13.65 -10.74 -10.64
CA TRP A 41 13.39 -11.51 -9.42
C TRP A 41 13.62 -10.65 -8.17
N LEU A 42 12.75 -10.82 -7.18
CA LEU A 42 12.88 -10.24 -5.85
C LEU A 42 13.10 -11.36 -4.84
N GLU A 43 13.92 -11.09 -3.83
CA GLU A 43 14.03 -11.92 -2.63
C GLU A 43 13.22 -11.24 -1.51
N LEU A 44 12.09 -11.83 -1.15
CA LEU A 44 11.17 -11.31 -0.13
C LEU A 44 11.04 -12.34 0.99
N ASN A 45 11.50 -12.01 2.19
CA ASN A 45 11.47 -12.92 3.36
C ASN A 45 12.07 -14.32 3.06
N GLY A 46 13.17 -14.36 2.30
CA GLY A 46 13.83 -15.61 1.90
C GLY A 46 13.12 -16.38 0.78
N GLN A 47 12.12 -15.78 0.13
CA GLN A 47 11.43 -16.36 -1.02
C GLN A 47 11.75 -15.58 -2.29
N ARG A 48 12.15 -16.33 -3.32
CA ARG A 48 12.39 -15.80 -4.66
C ARG A 48 11.08 -15.69 -5.43
N LEU A 49 10.68 -14.46 -5.76
CA LEU A 49 9.41 -14.17 -6.44
C LEU A 49 9.64 -13.34 -7.71
N PRO A 50 8.83 -13.52 -8.78
CA PRO A 50 8.98 -12.72 -9.99
C PRO A 50 8.66 -11.25 -9.69
N ALA A 51 9.54 -10.32 -10.06
CA ALA A 51 9.46 -8.94 -9.61
C ALA A 51 8.16 -8.24 -10.03
N ARG A 52 7.82 -8.30 -11.32
CA ARG A 52 6.67 -7.59 -11.90
C ARG A 52 5.33 -7.89 -11.21
N PRO A 53 4.89 -9.16 -11.07
CA PRO A 53 3.64 -9.46 -10.37
C PRO A 53 3.74 -9.23 -8.85
N SER A 54 4.95 -9.30 -8.28
CA SER A 54 5.12 -9.24 -6.82
C SER A 54 5.00 -7.82 -6.26
N LEU A 55 5.29 -6.79 -7.06
CA LEU A 55 5.16 -5.40 -6.62
C LEU A 55 3.73 -5.02 -6.21
N GLY A 56 2.72 -5.67 -6.80
CA GLY A 56 1.29 -5.42 -6.52
C GLY A 56 0.66 -6.32 -5.44
N LEU A 57 1.43 -7.22 -4.81
CA LEU A 57 0.88 -8.22 -3.87
C LEU A 57 0.09 -7.60 -2.72
N LEU A 58 0.52 -6.44 -2.23
CA LEU A 58 -0.05 -5.79 -1.05
C LEU A 58 -1.23 -4.86 -1.39
N THR A 59 -1.40 -4.47 -2.65
CA THR A 59 -2.47 -3.58 -3.11
C THR A 59 -3.61 -4.36 -3.76
N GLN A 60 -3.30 -5.49 -4.42
CA GLN A 60 -4.28 -6.28 -5.17
C GLN A 60 -5.49 -6.72 -4.34
N PRO A 61 -5.36 -7.21 -3.09
CA PRO A 61 -6.52 -7.57 -2.27
C PRO A 61 -7.44 -6.37 -2.01
N ILE A 62 -6.87 -5.19 -1.77
CA ILE A 62 -7.59 -3.96 -1.41
C ILE A 62 -8.37 -3.41 -2.60
N SER A 63 -7.71 -3.25 -3.75
CA SER A 63 -8.36 -2.78 -4.99
C SER A 63 -9.42 -3.76 -5.51
N CYS A 64 -9.23 -5.07 -5.29
CA CYS A 64 -10.20 -6.10 -5.69
C CYS A 64 -11.59 -5.87 -5.05
N ILE A 65 -11.65 -5.41 -3.81
CA ILE A 65 -12.91 -5.09 -3.12
C ILE A 65 -13.30 -3.61 -3.16
N GLY A 66 -12.51 -2.77 -3.84
CA GLY A 66 -12.86 -1.37 -4.12
C GLY A 66 -12.78 -0.46 -2.90
N LEU A 67 -11.87 -0.73 -1.95
CA LEU A 67 -11.67 0.17 -0.82
C LEU A 67 -10.89 1.42 -1.25
N PRO A 68 -11.25 2.62 -0.74
CA PRO A 68 -10.48 3.83 -0.97
C PRO A 68 -9.12 3.78 -0.27
N VAL A 69 -8.09 4.28 -0.94
CA VAL A 69 -6.70 4.30 -0.45
C VAL A 69 -6.04 5.63 -0.75
N CYS A 70 -5.37 6.22 0.25
CA CYS A 70 -4.37 7.27 0.06
C CYS A 70 -2.98 6.68 0.30
N ALA A 71 -2.11 6.70 -0.70
CA ALA A 71 -0.73 6.21 -0.56
C ALA A 71 0.19 7.36 -0.13
N VAL A 72 0.78 7.26 1.06
CA VAL A 72 1.68 8.27 1.61
C VAL A 72 3.14 7.77 1.60
N PRO A 73 4.12 8.59 1.17
CA PRO A 73 5.52 8.18 1.09
C PRO A 73 6.21 8.24 2.45
N VAL A 74 6.81 7.14 2.90
CA VAL A 74 7.65 7.08 4.10
C VAL A 74 9.08 6.74 3.71
N TRP A 75 10.04 7.52 4.22
CA TRP A 75 11.45 7.46 3.85
C TRP A 75 12.29 6.71 4.89
N GLY A 76 13.46 6.23 4.49
CA GLY A 76 14.39 5.56 5.41
C GLY A 76 13.95 4.16 5.86
N CYS A 77 12.96 3.55 5.20
CA CYS A 77 12.48 2.20 5.53
C CYS A 77 13.41 1.08 5.07
N SER A 78 14.38 1.37 4.20
CA SER A 78 15.39 0.43 3.73
C SER A 78 16.77 0.85 4.22
N GLU A 79 17.44 -0.01 5.00
CA GLU A 79 18.82 0.21 5.41
C GLU A 79 19.77 0.26 4.21
N ALA A 80 19.51 -0.56 3.18
CA ALA A 80 20.35 -0.62 1.98
C ALA A 80 20.12 0.57 1.03
N GLN A 81 18.91 1.14 1.01
CA GLN A 81 18.52 2.20 0.08
C GLN A 81 17.68 3.28 0.80
N PRO A 82 18.26 4.02 1.77
CA PRO A 82 17.51 4.97 2.60
C PRO A 82 16.95 6.16 1.81
N GLY A 83 17.52 6.46 0.64
CA GLY A 83 17.07 7.50 -0.28
C GLY A 83 15.88 7.10 -1.16
N LEU A 84 15.30 5.90 -0.99
CA LEU A 84 14.07 5.48 -1.67
C LEU A 84 12.94 5.31 -0.66
N PRO A 85 11.73 5.84 -0.94
CA PRO A 85 10.60 5.68 -0.05
C PRO A 85 9.90 4.33 -0.24
N ILE A 86 9.15 3.92 0.78
CA ILE A 86 8.08 2.93 0.67
C ILE A 86 6.75 3.68 0.80
N GLY A 87 5.79 3.37 -0.07
CA GLY A 87 4.43 3.87 0.11
C GLY A 87 3.73 3.15 1.26
N VAL A 88 3.00 3.86 2.10
CA VAL A 88 2.06 3.30 3.07
C VAL A 88 0.65 3.58 2.57
N GLN A 89 -0.14 2.53 2.42
CA GLN A 89 -1.56 2.59 2.12
C GLN A 89 -2.32 3.01 3.38
N VAL A 90 -2.98 4.16 3.33
CA VAL A 90 -4.03 4.55 4.27
C VAL A 90 -5.36 4.09 3.66
N ILE A 91 -5.87 2.97 4.16
CA ILE A 91 -7.04 2.28 3.60
C ILE A 91 -8.25 2.62 4.46
N ALA A 92 -9.31 3.13 3.85
CA ALA A 92 -10.55 3.48 4.56
C ALA A 92 -11.72 2.58 4.14
N ALA A 93 -12.82 2.65 4.90
CA ALA A 93 -14.07 1.99 4.55
C ALA A 93 -14.64 2.53 3.22
N PRO A 94 -15.53 1.79 2.53
CA PRO A 94 -16.18 2.29 1.32
C PRO A 94 -16.79 3.67 1.50
N TRP A 95 -16.55 4.57 0.54
CA TRP A 95 -17.04 5.97 0.52
C TRP A 95 -16.46 6.88 1.61
N ARG A 96 -15.37 6.48 2.26
CA ARG A 96 -14.68 7.25 3.30
C ARG A 96 -13.30 7.75 2.84
N GLU A 97 -13.21 8.25 1.61
CA GLU A 97 -12.03 8.95 1.11
C GLU A 97 -11.62 10.10 2.04
N ASP A 98 -12.60 10.73 2.71
CA ASP A 98 -12.37 11.76 3.72
C ASP A 98 -11.47 11.26 4.86
N HIS A 99 -11.66 10.02 5.33
CA HIS A 99 -10.81 9.43 6.36
C HIS A 99 -9.38 9.21 5.85
N ALA A 100 -9.23 8.61 4.67
CA ALA A 100 -7.92 8.34 4.09
C ALA A 100 -7.11 9.62 3.86
N LEU A 101 -7.76 10.66 3.32
CA LEU A 101 -7.14 11.96 3.05
C LEU A 101 -6.82 12.73 4.33
N ARG A 102 -7.71 12.70 5.34
CA ARG A 102 -7.44 13.34 6.65
C ARG A 102 -6.21 12.75 7.33
N VAL A 103 -6.08 11.43 7.32
CA VAL A 103 -4.91 10.75 7.87
C VAL A 103 -3.66 11.07 7.04
N GLY A 104 -3.78 11.09 5.71
CA GLY A 104 -2.67 11.49 4.84
C GLY A 104 -2.16 12.91 5.14
N ALA A 105 -3.07 13.87 5.26
CA ALA A 105 -2.75 15.25 5.62
C ALA A 105 -2.13 15.37 7.03
N ALA A 106 -2.60 14.57 7.99
CA ALA A 106 -2.02 14.54 9.34
C ALA A 106 -0.59 13.98 9.33
N LEU A 107 -0.32 12.93 8.55
CA LEU A 107 1.02 12.36 8.39
C LEU A 107 1.98 13.32 7.68
N GLU A 108 1.48 14.07 6.71
CA GLU A 108 2.25 15.13 6.04
C GLU A 108 2.58 16.27 7.01
N ALA A 109 1.59 16.78 7.75
CA ALA A 109 1.78 17.86 8.73
C ALA A 109 2.74 17.46 9.87
N ALA A 110 2.73 16.19 10.27
CA ALA A 110 3.67 15.63 11.24
C ALA A 110 5.09 15.43 10.67
N GLY A 111 5.30 15.63 9.36
CA GLY A 111 6.56 15.38 8.69
C GLY A 111 6.91 13.89 8.57
N VAL A 112 5.94 12.99 8.77
CA VAL A 112 6.13 11.55 8.55
C VAL A 112 6.09 11.24 7.05
N ALA A 113 5.09 11.80 6.35
CA ALA A 113 4.96 11.71 4.91
C ALA A 113 5.55 12.95 4.24
N ARG A 114 6.43 12.76 3.24
CA ARG A 114 7.03 13.88 2.49
C ARG A 114 7.22 13.50 1.03
N SER A 115 6.94 14.43 0.12
CA SER A 115 7.24 14.27 -1.31
C SER A 115 8.15 15.42 -1.73
N PRO A 116 9.49 15.29 -1.56
CA PRO A 116 10.42 16.29 -2.04
C PRO A 116 10.34 16.36 -3.57
N VAL A 117 10.42 17.57 -4.10
CA VAL A 117 10.52 17.79 -5.56
C VAL A 117 11.83 17.14 -6.03
N ALA A 118 11.74 16.28 -7.03
CA ALA A 118 12.93 15.70 -7.65
C ALA A 118 13.78 16.82 -8.27
N ALA A 119 15.07 16.85 -7.94
CA ALA A 119 16.02 17.70 -8.65
C ALA A 119 16.15 17.19 -10.09
N LEU A 120 16.01 18.11 -11.06
CA LEU A 120 16.22 17.84 -12.48
C LEU A 120 17.67 18.21 -12.81
N ASP A 121 18.62 17.37 -12.39
CA ASP A 121 20.03 17.49 -12.77
C ASP A 121 20.37 16.50 -13.87
#